data_AF-A0A178XDS0-F1
#
_entry.id   AF-A0A178XDS0-F1
#
_cell.length_a   1.000
_cell.length_b   1.000
_cell.length_c   1.000
_cell.angle_alpha   90.00
_cell.angle_beta   90.00
_cell.angle_gamma   90.00
#
_symmetry.space_group_name_H-M   'P 1'
#
loop_
_entity.id
_entity.type
_entity.pdbx_description
1 polymer ?
#
loop_
_entity_poly.entity_id
_entity_poly.type
_entity_poly.pdbx_seq_one_letter_code
_entity_poly.pdbx_strand_id
1 'polypeptide(L)'
;MRETETLGCVGSRARTGRTVLPVTSTTAATLAKVADSVLAELALLCARIVEEISAELPALAPDAQAAELLDSTVRENLVAALGVLGGATEPVDVGAPPVALEFARRLAQRRVPITAMLRAYRLGQAAFQQEMIARIAAEQVEAADVAVAATELSQVAFTYIDKISEEVVEAYQLERDTWLRHRNAARLAKVQAALSGKPVDTADVEKTLGYALSERHVGAVLWCGPELDESARLTTLERHAALLANALGTTPLVVAPDASTVWAWFPASTLDLDAVSAALAGSPDPVRVALGDPASGLAGFRTTHQQARQAEAVAQMTERTQPRPVTAAAQLGPLALVAADPSAVAGWVQSVLGALADDDEGHHRMRETVWAYLSSGSSLMVAAQELHLHKNTIQYRLRKAEQERGRPLSEGRIDVEVALLACRLLGPAVLRPVD
;
A
#
# COMPACT_ATOMS: atom_id res chain seq x y z
N MET A 1 -61.84 -22.54 -48.87
CA MET A 1 -61.62 -23.75 -48.04
C MET A 1 -60.36 -23.48 -47.22
N ARG A 2 -60.55 -22.96 -46.00
CA ARG A 2 -60.47 -23.68 -44.70
C ARG A 2 -59.01 -24.02 -44.35
N GLU A 3 -58.38 -23.29 -43.44
CA GLU A 3 -58.42 -23.42 -41.95
C GLU A 3 -57.77 -24.69 -41.42
N THR A 4 -56.69 -24.50 -40.65
CA THR A 4 -56.40 -25.08 -39.31
C THR A 4 -55.09 -24.43 -38.85
N GLU A 5 -55.10 -23.43 -37.95
CA GLU A 5 -55.12 -23.52 -36.47
C GLU A 5 -54.09 -24.48 -35.86
N THR A 6 -53.10 -23.92 -35.15
CA THR A 6 -52.60 -24.50 -33.89
C THR A 6 -52.11 -23.39 -32.96
N LEU A 7 -52.71 -23.34 -31.77
CA LEU A 7 -52.47 -22.44 -30.64
C LEU A 7 -51.10 -22.67 -29.97
N GLY A 8 -50.60 -21.65 -29.24
CA GLY A 8 -49.66 -21.90 -28.14
C GLY A 8 -48.99 -20.69 -27.49
N CYS A 9 -49.65 -20.10 -26.49
CA CYS A 9 -49.08 -19.38 -25.33
C CYS A 9 -48.40 -18.00 -25.52
N VAL A 10 -49.20 -16.94 -25.41
CA VAL A 10 -48.76 -15.60 -24.96
C VAL A 10 -48.86 -15.56 -23.43
N GLY A 11 -47.72 -15.69 -22.76
CA GLY A 11 -47.59 -15.51 -21.31
C GLY A 11 -47.53 -14.04 -20.96
N SER A 12 -48.65 -13.51 -20.47
CA SER A 12 -48.77 -12.27 -19.72
C SER A 12 -47.73 -12.18 -18.60
N ARG A 13 -46.85 -11.18 -18.67
CA ARG A 13 -46.22 -10.59 -17.48
C ARG A 13 -46.64 -9.14 -17.42
N ALA A 14 -47.72 -8.92 -16.69
CA ALA A 14 -48.15 -7.61 -16.25
C ALA A 14 -46.94 -6.89 -15.61
N ARG A 15 -46.49 -5.80 -16.24
CA ARG A 15 -45.74 -4.75 -15.56
C ARG A 15 -46.66 -4.26 -14.45
N THR A 16 -46.32 -4.57 -13.21
CA THR A 16 -46.83 -3.86 -12.03
C THR A 16 -46.36 -2.42 -12.14
N GLY A 17 -47.14 -1.61 -12.87
CA GLY A 17 -47.00 -0.17 -12.85
C GLY A 17 -47.15 0.29 -11.41
N ARG A 18 -46.11 0.92 -10.88
CA ARG A 18 -46.22 1.75 -9.68
C ARG A 18 -47.27 2.79 -10.02
N THR A 19 -48.47 2.69 -9.45
CA THR A 19 -49.49 3.72 -9.54
C THR A 19 -48.96 4.91 -8.76
N VAL A 20 -48.14 5.74 -9.40
CA VAL A 20 -47.81 7.07 -8.91
C VAL A 20 -49.10 7.85 -9.06
N LEU A 21 -49.79 8.07 -7.95
CA LEU A 21 -50.92 8.99 -7.91
C LEU A 21 -50.42 10.34 -8.47
N PRO A 22 -51.10 10.94 -9.46
CA PRO A 22 -50.65 12.19 -10.02
C PRO A 22 -50.58 13.24 -8.91
N VAL A 23 -49.41 13.88 -8.77
CA VAL A 23 -49.20 15.00 -7.85
C VAL A 23 -50.26 16.05 -8.14
N THR A 24 -51.20 16.24 -7.23
CA THR A 24 -52.16 17.33 -7.34
C THR A 24 -51.43 18.63 -7.01
N SER A 25 -51.85 19.75 -7.59
CA SER A 25 -51.30 21.07 -7.22
C SER A 25 -51.42 21.34 -5.70
N THR A 26 -52.37 20.67 -5.05
CA THR A 26 -52.61 20.70 -3.60
C THR A 26 -51.49 20.02 -2.81
N THR A 27 -50.98 18.86 -3.26
CA THR A 27 -49.89 18.14 -2.57
C THR A 27 -48.58 18.93 -2.56
N ALA A 28 -48.18 19.47 -3.71
CA ALA A 28 -46.98 20.29 -3.83
C ALA A 28 -47.10 21.56 -2.98
N ALA A 29 -48.28 22.19 -2.93
CA ALA A 29 -48.53 23.35 -2.08
C ALA A 29 -48.44 23.01 -0.58
N THR A 30 -48.93 21.83 -0.16
CA THR A 30 -48.81 21.34 1.22
C THR A 30 -47.35 21.12 1.60
N LEU A 31 -46.57 20.45 0.76
CA LEU A 31 -45.15 20.21 1.01
C LEU A 31 -44.34 21.52 1.09
N ALA A 32 -44.60 22.47 0.19
CA ALA A 32 -43.95 23.78 0.22
C ALA A 32 -44.30 24.56 1.50
N LYS A 33 -45.59 24.58 1.88
CA LYS A 33 -46.03 25.24 3.12
C LYS A 33 -45.39 24.64 4.36
N VAL A 34 -45.32 23.30 4.45
CA VAL A 34 -44.68 22.61 5.56
C VAL A 34 -43.17 22.87 5.56
N ALA A 35 -42.52 22.86 4.40
CA ALA A 35 -41.11 23.18 4.28
C ALA A 35 -40.80 24.60 4.78
N ASP A 36 -41.59 25.61 4.39
CA ASP A 36 -41.46 26.98 4.88
C ASP A 36 -41.64 27.08 6.41
N SER A 37 -42.60 26.33 6.95
CA SER A 37 -42.82 26.25 8.39
C SER A 37 -41.63 25.63 9.13
N VAL A 38 -41.03 24.57 8.59
CA VAL A 38 -39.83 23.94 9.19
C VAL A 38 -38.63 24.86 9.05
N LEU A 39 -38.47 25.56 7.93
CA LEU A 39 -37.42 26.55 7.74
C LEU A 39 -37.49 27.66 8.80
N ALA A 40 -38.69 28.12 9.16
CA ALA A 40 -38.88 29.12 10.21
C ALA A 40 -38.42 28.64 11.60
N GLU A 41 -38.45 27.33 11.85
CA GLU A 41 -38.07 26.70 13.13
C GLU A 41 -36.79 25.85 13.02
N LEU A 42 -36.01 26.07 11.96
CA LEU A 42 -34.87 25.23 11.59
C LEU A 42 -33.85 25.07 12.72
N ALA A 43 -33.61 26.12 13.49
CA ALA A 43 -32.65 26.10 14.60
C ALA A 43 -33.00 25.06 15.67
N LEU A 44 -34.30 24.88 15.97
CA LEU A 44 -34.75 23.89 16.96
C LEU A 44 -34.57 22.46 16.44
N LEU A 45 -34.87 22.24 15.15
CA LEU A 45 -34.66 20.95 14.51
C LEU A 45 -33.17 20.59 14.42
N CYS A 46 -32.32 21.55 14.05
CA CYS A 46 -30.86 21.36 14.02
C CYS A 46 -30.33 20.96 15.39
N ALA A 47 -30.66 21.72 16.43
CA ALA A 47 -30.20 21.46 17.79
C ALA A 47 -30.56 20.04 18.25
N ARG A 48 -31.80 19.60 17.99
CA ARG A 48 -32.27 18.26 18.33
C ARG A 48 -31.52 17.16 17.58
N ILE A 49 -31.31 17.33 16.27
CA ILE A 49 -30.59 16.35 15.44
C ILE A 49 -29.11 16.27 15.84
N VAL A 50 -28.48 17.41 16.10
CA VAL A 50 -27.07 17.48 16.54
C VAL A 50 -26.90 16.81 17.90
N GLU A 51 -27.84 17.04 18.84
CA GLU A 51 -27.85 16.38 20.15
C GLU A 51 -27.96 14.86 20.01
N GLU A 52 -28.92 14.38 19.20
CA GLU A 52 -29.12 12.95 18.94
C GLU A 52 -27.88 12.31 18.30
N ILE A 53 -27.33 12.92 17.25
CA ILE A 53 -26.11 12.42 16.57
C ILE A 53 -24.92 12.42 17.53
N SER A 54 -24.74 13.47 18.34
CA SER A 54 -23.59 13.58 19.26
C SER A 54 -23.68 12.57 20.40
N ALA A 55 -24.89 12.28 20.89
CA ALA A 55 -25.12 11.27 21.92
C ALA A 55 -24.85 9.85 21.42
N GLU A 56 -25.33 9.52 20.21
CA GLU A 56 -25.14 8.20 19.58
C GLU A 56 -23.73 7.99 19.03
N LEU A 57 -23.09 9.07 18.55
CA LEU A 57 -21.81 9.04 17.83
C LEU A 57 -20.83 10.09 18.39
N PRO A 58 -20.34 9.94 19.64
CA PRO A 58 -19.44 10.92 20.27
C PRO A 58 -18.16 11.20 19.47
N ALA A 59 -17.71 10.23 18.67
CA ALA A 59 -16.52 10.37 17.82
C ALA A 59 -16.66 11.47 16.74
N LEU A 60 -17.88 11.85 16.36
CA LEU A 60 -18.14 12.90 15.38
C LEU A 60 -17.95 14.30 15.97
N ALA A 61 -18.13 14.47 17.28
CA ALA A 61 -18.05 15.76 17.98
C ALA A 61 -17.27 15.65 19.31
N PRO A 62 -15.97 15.27 19.30
CA PRO A 62 -15.19 15.16 20.54
C PRO A 62 -14.76 16.50 21.15
N ASP A 63 -14.85 17.59 20.39
CA ASP A 63 -14.41 18.93 20.76
C ASP A 63 -15.35 19.99 20.17
N ALA A 64 -15.21 21.23 20.64
CA ALA A 64 -16.08 22.34 20.25
C ALA A 64 -16.03 22.65 18.75
N GLN A 65 -14.87 22.49 18.11
CA GLN A 65 -14.71 22.75 16.68
C GLN A 65 -15.42 21.70 15.83
N ALA A 66 -15.29 20.42 16.22
CA ALA A 66 -15.98 19.32 15.56
C ALA A 66 -17.51 19.40 15.75
N ALA A 67 -17.96 19.82 16.93
CA ALA A 67 -19.37 20.06 17.20
C ALA A 67 -19.95 21.20 16.34
N GLU A 68 -19.24 22.31 16.20
CA GLU A 68 -19.64 23.44 15.35
C GLU A 68 -19.71 23.05 13.86
N LEU A 69 -18.78 22.22 13.40
CA LEU A 69 -18.77 21.70 12.03
C LEU A 69 -19.92 20.72 11.78
N LEU A 70 -20.24 19.87 12.77
CA LEU A 70 -21.41 18.99 12.71
C LEU A 70 -22.71 19.79 12.66
N ASP A 71 -22.87 20.81 13.52
CA ASP A 71 -24.03 21.70 13.51
C ASP A 71 -24.23 22.37 12.15
N SER A 72 -23.14 22.94 11.61
CA SER A 72 -23.19 23.58 10.29
C SER A 72 -23.51 22.60 9.18
N THR A 73 -23.02 21.36 9.27
CA THR A 73 -23.34 20.31 8.31
C THR A 73 -24.80 19.90 8.36
N VAL A 74 -25.37 19.72 9.56
CA VAL A 74 -26.79 19.40 9.74
C VAL A 74 -27.64 20.53 9.17
N ARG A 75 -27.35 21.78 9.53
CA ARG A 75 -28.09 22.96 9.09
C ARG A 75 -28.13 23.09 7.58
N GLU A 76 -26.97 23.07 6.91
CA GLU A 76 -26.89 23.25 5.45
C GLU A 76 -27.58 22.10 4.70
N ASN A 77 -27.48 20.86 5.19
CA ASN A 77 -28.19 19.73 4.59
C ASN A 77 -29.71 19.87 4.73
N LEU A 78 -30.20 20.35 5.87
CA LEU A 78 -31.63 20.59 6.08
C LEU A 78 -32.14 21.73 5.21
N VAL A 79 -31.40 22.83 5.09
CA VAL A 79 -31.74 23.95 4.19
C VAL A 79 -31.84 23.45 2.74
N ALA A 80 -30.85 22.67 2.28
CA ALA A 80 -30.85 22.11 0.94
C ALA A 80 -32.03 21.16 0.71
N ALA A 81 -32.30 20.24 1.65
CA ALA A 81 -33.44 19.32 1.55
C ALA A 81 -34.79 20.05 1.52
N LEU A 82 -34.96 21.06 2.37
CA LEU A 82 -36.18 21.89 2.42
C LEU A 82 -36.35 22.72 1.14
N GLY A 83 -35.26 23.23 0.56
CA GLY A 83 -35.28 23.93 -0.73
C GLY A 83 -35.75 23.03 -1.89
N VAL A 84 -35.34 21.76 -1.89
CA VAL A 84 -35.83 20.77 -2.88
C VAL A 84 -37.31 20.48 -2.69
N LEU A 85 -37.75 20.27 -1.44
CA LEU A 85 -39.16 19.98 -1.13
C LEU A 85 -40.09 21.18 -1.39
N GLY A 86 -39.59 22.40 -1.19
CA GLY A 86 -40.30 23.64 -1.53
C GLY A 86 -40.35 23.97 -3.01
N GLY A 87 -39.70 23.17 -3.86
CA GLY A 87 -39.64 23.37 -5.31
C GLY A 87 -38.70 24.51 -5.74
N ALA A 88 -37.84 25.01 -4.86
CA ALA A 88 -36.84 26.03 -5.19
C ALA A 88 -35.68 25.45 -6.03
N THR A 89 -35.43 24.15 -5.91
CA THR A 89 -34.33 23.46 -6.61
C THR A 89 -34.77 22.06 -7.02
N GLU A 90 -34.37 21.59 -8.21
CA GLU A 90 -34.59 20.20 -8.59
C GLU A 90 -33.66 19.25 -7.82
N PRO A 91 -34.12 18.06 -7.39
CA PRO A 91 -33.28 17.11 -6.64
C PRO A 91 -31.98 16.73 -7.35
N VAL A 92 -31.99 16.71 -8.69
CA VAL A 92 -30.83 16.32 -9.52
C VAL A 92 -29.75 17.39 -9.50
N ASP A 93 -30.09 18.65 -9.26
CA ASP A 93 -29.15 19.77 -9.33
C ASP A 93 -28.49 20.09 -7.98
N VAL A 94 -28.93 19.48 -6.89
CA VAL A 94 -28.36 19.72 -5.56
C VAL A 94 -27.15 18.83 -5.33
N GLY A 95 -25.97 19.45 -5.22
CA GLY A 95 -24.75 18.79 -4.75
C GLY A 95 -24.59 18.87 -3.23
N ALA A 96 -23.64 18.12 -2.68
CA ALA A 96 -23.32 18.17 -1.27
C ALA A 96 -22.88 19.58 -0.86
N PRO A 97 -23.46 20.15 0.21
CA PRO A 97 -23.03 21.45 0.71
C PRO A 97 -21.51 21.47 0.98
N PRO A 98 -20.79 22.56 0.66
CA PRO A 98 -19.34 22.62 0.87
C PRO A 98 -18.90 22.28 2.30
N VAL A 99 -19.73 22.63 3.29
CA VAL A 99 -19.48 22.30 4.70
C VAL A 99 -19.57 20.79 4.98
N ALA A 100 -20.45 20.06 4.29
CA ALA A 100 -20.58 18.61 4.42
C ALA A 100 -19.36 17.89 3.82
N LEU A 101 -18.84 18.41 2.70
CA LEU A 101 -17.57 17.95 2.13
C LEU A 101 -16.40 18.21 3.09
N GLU A 102 -16.34 19.39 3.72
CA GLU A 102 -15.32 19.69 4.73
C GLU A 102 -15.44 18.79 5.97
N PHE A 103 -16.66 18.50 6.42
CA PHE A 103 -16.91 17.54 7.49
C PHE A 103 -16.37 16.15 7.14
N ALA A 104 -16.65 15.65 5.94
CA ALA A 104 -16.11 14.38 5.44
C ALA A 104 -14.57 14.36 5.45
N ARG A 105 -13.92 15.43 4.98
CA ARG A 105 -12.45 15.56 5.01
C ARG A 105 -11.88 15.51 6.43
N ARG A 106 -12.50 16.25 7.36
CA ARG A 106 -12.06 16.28 8.78
C ARG A 106 -12.19 14.93 9.47
N LEU A 107 -13.26 14.19 9.17
CA LEU A 107 -13.43 12.82 9.67
C LEU A 107 -12.35 11.87 9.11
N ALA A 108 -12.02 11.99 7.82
CA ALA A 108 -10.95 11.19 7.20
C ALA A 108 -9.59 11.47 7.85
N GLN A 109 -9.24 12.74 8.08
CA GLN A 109 -8.01 13.16 8.75
C GLN A 109 -7.90 12.61 10.17
N ARG A 110 -9.03 12.56 10.90
CA ARG A 110 -9.13 12.04 12.27
C ARG A 110 -9.32 10.51 12.34
N ARG A 111 -9.35 9.82 11.19
CA ARG A 111 -9.55 8.36 11.07
C ARG A 111 -10.84 7.85 11.71
N VAL A 112 -11.88 8.68 11.72
CA VAL A 112 -13.21 8.23 12.16
C VAL A 112 -13.79 7.32 11.07
N PRO A 113 -14.29 6.11 11.38
CA PRO A 113 -14.82 5.21 10.38
C PRO A 113 -15.90 5.86 9.51
N ILE A 114 -15.83 5.67 8.20
CA ILE A 114 -16.84 6.19 7.25
C ILE A 114 -18.26 5.73 7.60
N THR A 115 -18.38 4.55 8.23
CA THR A 115 -19.64 4.00 8.71
C THR A 115 -20.29 4.85 9.80
N ALA A 116 -19.52 5.58 10.61
CA ALA A 116 -20.07 6.53 11.59
C ALA A 116 -20.68 7.76 10.89
N MET A 117 -20.02 8.28 9.85
CA MET A 117 -20.57 9.37 9.03
C MET A 117 -21.89 8.95 8.36
N LEU A 118 -21.93 7.78 7.72
CA LEU A 118 -23.14 7.25 7.11
C LEU A 118 -24.26 7.00 8.13
N ARG A 119 -23.92 6.62 9.36
CA ARG A 119 -24.92 6.49 10.45
C ARG A 119 -25.48 7.84 10.87
N ALA A 120 -24.68 8.90 10.92
CA ALA A 120 -25.17 10.25 11.19
C ALA A 120 -26.18 10.75 10.14
N TYR A 121 -25.92 10.50 8.85
CA TYR A 121 -26.87 10.82 7.79
C TYR A 121 -28.20 10.08 7.96
N ARG A 122 -28.17 8.80 8.35
CA ARG A 122 -29.39 8.02 8.62
C ARG A 122 -30.19 8.55 9.82
N LEU A 123 -29.50 8.94 10.90
CA LEU A 123 -30.14 9.54 12.07
C LEU A 123 -30.78 10.89 11.71
N GLY A 124 -30.04 11.77 11.02
CA GLY A 124 -30.56 13.05 10.55
C GLY A 124 -31.75 12.90 9.60
N GLN A 125 -31.68 11.95 8.66
CA GLN A 125 -32.80 11.64 7.76
C GLN A 125 -34.04 11.17 8.52
N ALA A 126 -33.89 10.26 9.49
CA ALA A 126 -35.01 9.75 10.27
C ALA A 126 -35.70 10.85 11.07
N ALA A 127 -34.92 11.69 11.76
CA ALA A 127 -35.44 12.82 12.54
C ALA A 127 -36.13 13.87 11.64
N PHE A 128 -35.55 14.17 10.47
CA PHE A 128 -36.15 15.07 9.49
C PHE A 128 -37.47 14.53 8.95
N GLN A 129 -37.51 13.25 8.55
CA GLN A 129 -38.73 12.62 8.04
C GLN A 129 -39.84 12.59 9.09
N GLN A 130 -39.52 12.28 10.35
CA GLN A 130 -40.49 12.29 11.45
C GLN A 130 -41.11 13.67 11.66
N GLU A 131 -40.29 14.73 11.66
CA GLU A 131 -40.76 16.12 11.80
C GLU A 131 -41.69 16.51 10.65
N MET A 132 -41.27 16.24 9.41
CA MET A 132 -42.07 16.56 8.22
C MET A 132 -43.40 15.81 8.19
N ILE A 133 -43.41 14.50 8.48
CA ILE A 133 -44.64 13.69 8.54
C ILE A 133 -45.59 14.22 9.62
N ALA A 134 -45.08 14.57 10.80
CA ALA A 134 -45.89 15.12 11.88
C ALA A 134 -46.57 16.44 11.48
N ARG A 135 -45.86 17.32 10.77
CA ARG A 135 -46.44 18.58 10.28
C ARG A 135 -47.43 18.39 9.14
N ILE A 136 -47.14 17.50 8.19
CA ILE A 136 -48.09 17.15 7.11
C ILE A 136 -49.38 16.59 7.73
N ALA A 137 -49.29 15.73 8.75
CA ALA A 137 -50.45 15.16 9.43
C ALA A 137 -51.28 16.18 10.22
N ALA A 138 -50.69 17.33 10.59
CA ALA A 138 -51.38 18.42 11.29
C ALA A 138 -52.10 19.39 10.34
N GLU A 139 -51.88 19.29 9.03
CA GLU A 139 -52.53 20.13 8.04
C GLU A 139 -54.01 19.78 7.86
N GLN A 140 -54.84 20.79 7.61
CA GLN A 140 -56.29 20.62 7.37
C GLN A 140 -56.55 20.23 5.90
N VAL A 141 -56.04 19.07 5.49
CA VAL A 141 -56.19 18.49 4.14
C VAL A 141 -56.78 17.09 4.21
N GLU A 142 -57.29 16.60 3.09
CA GLU A 142 -57.89 15.26 3.02
C GLU A 142 -56.85 14.17 3.30
N ALA A 143 -57.28 13.07 3.92
CA ALA A 143 -56.38 11.97 4.30
C ALA A 143 -55.63 11.35 3.08
N ALA A 144 -56.25 11.41 1.90
CA ALA A 144 -55.61 11.00 0.66
C ALA A 144 -54.42 11.90 0.29
N ASP A 145 -54.56 13.22 0.44
CA ASP A 145 -53.51 14.18 0.13
C ASP A 145 -52.35 14.09 1.14
N VAL A 146 -52.64 13.84 2.42
CA VAL A 146 -51.61 13.54 3.45
C VAL A 146 -50.76 12.33 3.06
N ALA A 147 -51.40 11.25 2.59
CA ALA A 147 -50.69 10.03 2.19
C ALA A 147 -49.83 10.23 0.94
N VAL A 148 -50.31 11.01 -0.05
CA VAL A 148 -49.52 11.36 -1.24
C VAL A 148 -48.34 12.25 -0.85
N ALA A 149 -48.55 13.28 -0.02
CA ALA A 149 -47.50 14.17 0.47
C ALA A 149 -46.41 13.40 1.24
N ALA A 150 -46.78 12.50 2.14
CA ALA A 150 -45.81 11.67 2.88
C ALA A 150 -45.02 10.73 1.94
N THR A 151 -45.67 10.22 0.89
CA THR A 151 -45.02 9.39 -0.13
C THR A 151 -44.01 10.18 -0.95
N GLU A 152 -44.36 11.40 -1.38
CA GLU A 152 -43.47 12.29 -2.11
C GLU A 152 -42.29 12.75 -1.25
N LEU A 153 -42.54 13.17 -0.01
CA LEU A 153 -41.50 13.46 0.97
C LEU A 153 -40.48 12.32 1.08
N SER A 154 -40.96 11.08 1.20
CA SER A 154 -40.10 9.91 1.34
C SER A 154 -39.23 9.68 0.10
N GLN A 155 -39.79 9.88 -1.10
CA GLN A 155 -39.05 9.74 -2.36
C GLN A 155 -37.99 10.83 -2.54
N VAL A 156 -38.35 12.08 -2.27
CA VAL A 156 -37.42 13.22 -2.40
C VAL A 156 -36.31 13.12 -1.36
N ALA A 157 -36.64 12.87 -0.08
CA ALA A 157 -35.65 12.73 0.98
C ALA A 157 -34.69 11.56 0.74
N PHE A 158 -35.18 10.42 0.24
CA PHE A 158 -34.31 9.29 -0.12
C PHE A 158 -33.37 9.65 -1.25
N THR A 159 -33.89 10.21 -2.35
CA THR A 159 -33.08 10.58 -3.53
C THR A 159 -32.00 11.60 -3.17
N TYR A 160 -32.35 12.60 -2.35
CA TYR A 160 -31.41 13.60 -1.86
C TYR A 160 -30.30 12.96 -1.01
N ILE A 161 -30.66 12.18 0.00
CA ILE A 161 -29.67 11.56 0.90
C ILE A 161 -28.78 10.54 0.20
N ASP A 162 -29.31 9.77 -0.75
CA ASP A 162 -28.53 8.81 -1.54
C ASP A 162 -27.42 9.54 -2.31
N LYS A 163 -27.78 10.61 -3.03
CA LYS A 163 -26.82 11.45 -3.77
C LYS A 163 -25.80 12.13 -2.87
N ILE A 164 -26.23 12.79 -1.79
CA ILE A 164 -25.29 13.46 -0.88
C ILE A 164 -24.34 12.44 -0.24
N SER A 165 -24.85 11.26 0.12
CA SER A 165 -24.04 10.19 0.70
C SER A 165 -22.94 9.71 -0.24
N GLU A 166 -23.21 9.60 -1.54
CA GLU A 166 -22.18 9.27 -2.55
C GLU A 166 -21.07 10.34 -2.58
N GLU A 167 -21.44 11.61 -2.74
CA GLU A 167 -20.45 12.71 -2.86
C GLU A 167 -19.57 12.87 -1.61
N VAL A 168 -20.15 12.76 -0.40
CA VAL A 168 -19.36 12.84 0.84
C VAL A 168 -18.50 11.59 1.08
N VAL A 169 -18.93 10.42 0.61
CA VAL A 169 -18.12 9.19 0.64
C VAL A 169 -16.90 9.35 -0.27
N GLU A 170 -17.10 9.86 -1.49
CA GLU A 170 -16.00 10.14 -2.41
C GLU A 170 -15.00 11.14 -1.81
N ALA A 171 -15.49 12.25 -1.24
CA ALA A 171 -14.64 13.24 -0.58
C ALA A 171 -13.86 12.66 0.60
N TYR A 172 -14.50 11.83 1.44
CA TYR A 172 -13.84 11.13 2.54
C TYR A 172 -12.73 10.20 2.03
N GLN A 173 -13.01 9.39 1.01
CA GLN A 173 -12.05 8.44 0.46
C GLN A 173 -10.86 9.14 -0.20
N LEU A 174 -11.13 10.17 -1.01
CA LEU A 174 -10.09 10.98 -1.65
C LEU A 174 -9.18 11.65 -0.62
N GLU A 175 -9.75 12.23 0.44
CA GLU A 175 -8.97 12.87 1.50
C GLU A 175 -8.14 11.83 2.26
N ARG A 176 -8.71 10.68 2.61
CA ARG A 176 -7.99 9.61 3.30
C ARG A 176 -6.78 9.15 2.51
N ASP A 177 -6.96 8.94 1.21
CA ASP A 177 -5.90 8.47 0.32
C ASP A 177 -4.85 9.55 0.10
N THR A 178 -5.26 10.81 -0.01
CA THR A 178 -4.36 11.96 -0.17
C THR A 178 -3.56 12.22 1.09
N TRP A 179 -4.16 12.14 2.27
CA TRP A 179 -3.48 12.30 3.56
C TRP A 179 -2.43 11.22 3.80
N LEU A 180 -2.74 9.96 3.46
CA LEU A 180 -1.78 8.86 3.54
C LEU A 180 -0.60 9.08 2.57
N ARG A 181 -0.89 9.48 1.32
CA ARG A 181 0.14 9.83 0.32
C ARG A 181 1.00 11.02 0.76
N HIS A 182 0.41 12.08 1.32
CA HIS A 182 1.14 13.27 1.79
C HIS A 182 2.06 12.93 2.97
N ARG A 183 1.61 12.09 3.91
CA ARG A 183 2.45 11.65 5.03
C ARG A 183 3.63 10.79 4.54
N ASN A 184 3.39 9.90 3.58
CA ASN A 184 4.46 9.12 2.95
C ASN A 184 5.42 10.01 2.17
N ALA A 185 4.93 11.02 1.43
CA ALA A 185 5.78 11.96 0.70
C ALA A 185 6.67 12.80 1.64
N ALA A 186 6.11 13.32 2.74
CA ALA A 186 6.89 14.06 3.73
C ALA A 186 7.97 13.19 4.39
N ARG A 187 7.62 11.95 4.77
CA ARG A 187 8.58 10.98 5.32
C ARG A 187 9.65 10.59 4.30
N LEU A 188 9.27 10.30 3.06
CA LEU A 188 10.20 9.99 1.98
C LEU A 188 11.18 11.15 1.73
N ALA A 189 10.70 12.40 1.70
CA ALA A 189 11.55 13.56 1.56
C ALA A 189 12.57 13.69 2.70
N LYS A 190 12.16 13.44 3.96
CA LYS A 190 13.07 13.43 5.11
C LYS A 190 14.07 12.26 5.06
N VAL A 191 13.63 11.08 4.65
CA VAL A 191 14.51 9.93 4.41
C VAL A 191 15.54 10.26 3.34
N GLN A 192 15.13 10.78 2.19
CA GLN A 192 16.04 11.18 1.11
C GLN A 192 17.03 12.27 1.57
N ALA A 193 16.56 13.26 2.33
CA ALA A 193 17.45 14.27 2.93
C ALA A 193 18.47 13.63 3.88
N ALA A 194 18.03 12.72 4.75
CA ALA A 194 18.90 11.98 5.65
C ALA A 194 19.91 11.11 4.88
N LEU A 195 19.51 10.49 3.77
CA LEU A 195 20.37 9.67 2.90
C LEU A 195 21.35 10.47 2.04
N SER A 196 21.09 11.76 1.81
CA SER A 196 21.90 12.61 0.90
C SER A 196 23.36 12.85 1.33
N GLY A 197 23.73 12.44 2.55
CA GLY A 197 25.06 12.67 3.12
C GLY A 197 25.28 14.10 3.67
N LYS A 198 24.39 15.05 3.38
CA LYS A 198 24.47 16.43 3.87
C LYS A 198 24.15 16.52 5.38
N PRO A 199 24.59 17.59 6.07
CA PRO A 199 24.12 17.89 7.42
C PRO A 199 22.60 18.07 7.42
N VAL A 200 21.93 17.46 8.40
CA VAL A 200 20.48 17.55 8.61
C VAL A 200 20.21 17.84 10.09
N ASP A 201 19.11 18.52 10.38
CA ASP A 201 18.60 18.63 11.74
C ASP A 201 17.97 17.29 12.14
N THR A 202 18.66 16.52 12.97
CA THR A 202 18.22 15.19 13.38
C THR A 202 16.92 15.22 14.16
N ALA A 203 16.67 16.25 14.99
CA ALA A 203 15.47 16.34 15.80
C ALA A 203 14.21 16.53 14.93
N ASP A 204 14.31 17.37 13.91
CA ASP A 204 13.23 17.59 12.94
C ASP A 204 12.96 16.34 12.07
N VAL A 205 14.03 15.63 11.68
CA VAL A 205 13.92 14.36 10.95
C VAL A 205 13.25 13.29 11.82
N GLU A 206 13.73 13.06 13.04
CA GLU A 206 13.16 12.07 13.97
C GLU A 206 11.70 12.37 14.29
N LYS A 207 11.34 13.63 14.51
CA LYS A 207 9.95 14.06 14.73
C LYS A 207 9.03 13.75 13.55
N THR A 208 9.49 14.01 12.32
CA THR A 208 8.68 13.76 11.12
C THR A 208 8.55 12.26 10.82
N LEU A 209 9.63 11.50 11.03
CA LEU A 209 9.65 10.06 10.79
C LEU A 209 8.92 9.29 11.90
N GLY A 210 8.94 9.79 13.13
CA GLY A 210 8.54 9.04 14.32
C GLY A 210 9.48 7.87 14.61
N TYR A 211 10.77 8.05 14.32
CA TYR A 211 11.80 7.02 14.35
C TYR A 211 13.10 7.60 14.90
N ALA A 212 13.71 6.95 15.89
CA ALA A 212 14.96 7.41 16.50
C ALA A 212 16.15 7.03 15.62
N LEU A 213 16.89 8.03 15.13
CA LEU A 213 18.09 7.86 14.30
C LEU A 213 19.35 7.58 15.12
N SER A 214 19.29 7.66 16.44
CA SER A 214 20.41 7.34 17.33
C SER A 214 20.60 5.85 17.60
N GLU A 215 19.61 5.02 17.28
CA GLU A 215 19.59 3.58 17.59
C GLU A 215 20.45 2.75 16.61
N ARG A 216 20.40 1.42 16.74
CA ARG A 216 20.92 0.49 15.71
C ARG A 216 19.81 0.18 14.72
N HIS A 217 20.16 0.19 13.44
CA HIS A 217 19.23 0.04 12.35
C HIS A 217 19.61 -1.18 11.52
N VAL A 218 18.62 -1.91 11.03
CA VAL A 218 18.74 -2.79 9.87
C VAL A 218 17.90 -2.17 8.77
N GLY A 219 18.56 -1.73 7.70
CA GLY A 219 17.92 -1.19 6.51
C GLY A 219 17.49 -2.33 5.60
N ALA A 220 16.33 -2.18 4.97
CA ALA A 220 15.76 -3.16 4.06
C ALA A 220 15.16 -2.49 2.84
N VAL A 221 15.26 -3.16 1.70
CA VAL A 221 14.50 -2.82 0.49
C VAL A 221 13.65 -4.03 0.11
N LEU A 222 12.35 -3.81 -0.01
CA LEU A 222 11.38 -4.80 -0.41
C LEU A 222 10.84 -4.41 -1.79
N TRP A 223 10.80 -5.37 -2.72
CA TRP A 223 10.25 -5.14 -4.05
C TRP A 223 9.47 -6.36 -4.54
N CYS A 224 8.62 -6.13 -5.53
CA CYS A 224 7.89 -7.16 -6.25
C CYS A 224 7.95 -6.91 -7.75
N GLY A 225 7.83 -7.98 -8.53
CA GLY A 225 7.84 -7.90 -9.98
C GLY A 225 6.44 -7.73 -10.60
N PRO A 226 6.33 -7.86 -11.93
CA PRO A 226 5.08 -7.67 -12.67
C PRO A 226 4.04 -8.78 -12.41
N GLU A 227 4.38 -9.83 -11.67
CA GLU A 227 3.50 -10.94 -11.33
C GLU A 227 2.34 -10.52 -10.41
N LEU A 228 2.46 -9.40 -9.71
CA LEU A 228 1.41 -8.81 -8.89
C LEU A 228 0.67 -7.69 -9.62
N ASP A 229 -0.65 -7.66 -9.42
CA ASP A 229 -1.53 -6.56 -9.84
C ASP A 229 -1.05 -5.22 -9.27
N GLU A 230 -0.96 -4.20 -10.12
CA GLU A 230 -0.37 -2.91 -9.77
C GLU A 230 -1.05 -2.22 -8.57
N SER A 231 -2.38 -2.37 -8.44
CA SER A 231 -3.15 -1.84 -7.31
C SER A 231 -2.88 -2.56 -5.98
N ALA A 232 -2.34 -3.78 -6.01
CA ALA A 232 -2.07 -4.61 -4.83
C ALA A 232 -0.61 -4.55 -4.37
N ARG A 233 0.33 -4.13 -5.23
CA ARG A 233 1.79 -4.16 -4.97
C ARG A 233 2.17 -3.47 -3.66
N LEU A 234 1.82 -2.19 -3.51
CA LEU A 234 2.21 -1.41 -2.33
C LEU A 234 1.66 -2.01 -1.03
N THR A 235 0.36 -2.35 -1.00
CA THR A 235 -0.27 -2.97 0.16
C THR A 235 0.38 -4.30 0.53
N THR A 236 0.74 -5.10 -0.46
CA THR A 236 1.46 -6.37 -0.25
C THR A 236 2.86 -6.13 0.32
N LEU A 237 3.61 -5.14 -0.19
CA LEU A 237 4.94 -4.81 0.34
C LEU A 237 4.88 -4.28 1.78
N GLU A 238 3.92 -3.41 2.10
CA GLU A 238 3.69 -2.92 3.46
C GLU A 238 3.35 -4.05 4.43
N ARG A 239 2.54 -5.03 3.99
CA ARG A 239 2.25 -6.25 4.76
C ARG A 239 3.52 -7.05 5.04
N HIS A 240 4.42 -7.20 4.06
CA HIS A 240 5.69 -7.92 4.27
C HIS A 240 6.63 -7.17 5.19
N ALA A 241 6.70 -5.85 5.12
CA ALA A 241 7.45 -5.05 6.10
C ALA A 241 6.92 -5.27 7.52
N ALA A 242 5.60 -5.40 7.71
CA ALA A 242 5.00 -5.73 8.99
C ALA A 242 5.28 -7.18 9.45
N LEU A 243 5.34 -8.16 8.53
CA LEU A 243 5.74 -9.52 8.86
C LEU A 243 7.19 -9.57 9.38
N LEU A 244 8.10 -8.87 8.72
CA LEU A 244 9.49 -8.74 9.16
C LEU A 244 9.59 -8.02 10.51
N ALA A 245 8.80 -6.98 10.72
CA ALA A 245 8.72 -6.27 12.00
C ALA A 245 8.36 -7.22 13.15
N ASN A 246 7.35 -8.08 12.94
CA ASN A 246 6.92 -9.07 13.91
C ASN A 246 8.00 -10.12 14.18
N ALA A 247 8.66 -10.61 13.14
CA ALA A 247 9.76 -11.58 13.27
C ALA A 247 10.95 -11.02 14.05
N LEU A 248 11.24 -9.73 13.87
CA LEU A 248 12.33 -9.03 14.57
C LEU A 248 11.90 -8.46 15.93
N GLY A 249 10.59 -8.47 16.26
CA GLY A 249 10.07 -7.88 17.50
C GLY A 249 10.21 -6.36 17.58
N THR A 250 10.09 -5.65 16.44
CA THR A 250 10.35 -4.20 16.36
C THR A 250 9.20 -3.43 15.70
N THR A 251 9.23 -2.10 15.79
CA THR A 251 8.36 -1.21 14.99
C THR A 251 9.20 -0.51 13.92
N PRO A 252 9.02 -0.80 12.62
CA PRO A 252 9.86 -0.24 11.58
C PRO A 252 9.44 1.17 11.18
N LEU A 253 10.40 1.95 10.69
CA LEU A 253 10.12 3.03 9.75
C LEU A 253 9.90 2.43 8.37
N VAL A 254 8.78 2.75 7.71
CA VAL A 254 8.46 2.28 6.37
C VAL A 254 8.11 3.49 5.49
N VAL A 255 8.73 3.58 4.32
CA VAL A 255 8.44 4.59 3.29
C VAL A 255 8.43 3.93 1.91
N ALA A 256 7.56 4.41 1.02
CA ALA A 256 7.44 3.90 -0.33
C ALA A 256 7.92 4.94 -1.34
N PRO A 257 9.09 4.75 -2.00
CA PRO A 257 9.53 5.60 -3.09
C PRO A 257 8.62 5.49 -4.33
N ASP A 258 8.02 4.32 -4.57
CA ASP A 258 7.13 4.02 -5.70
C ASP A 258 6.16 2.89 -5.34
N ALA A 259 5.31 2.47 -6.30
CA ALA A 259 4.28 1.45 -6.07
C ALA A 259 4.81 0.01 -5.98
N SER A 260 6.05 -0.24 -6.41
CA SER A 260 6.66 -1.56 -6.53
C SER A 260 7.82 -1.79 -5.55
N THR A 261 8.20 -0.75 -4.80
CA THR A 261 9.33 -0.77 -3.87
C THR A 261 8.97 -0.10 -2.56
N VAL A 262 9.40 -0.69 -1.46
CA VAL A 262 9.31 -0.14 -0.10
C VAL A 262 10.69 -0.16 0.54
N TRP A 263 11.05 0.94 1.21
CA TRP A 263 12.22 1.00 2.08
C TRP A 263 11.77 0.89 3.53
N ALA A 264 12.47 0.07 4.31
CA ALA A 264 12.19 -0.10 5.73
C ALA A 264 13.47 -0.03 6.57
N TRP A 265 13.35 0.50 7.79
CA TRP A 265 14.40 0.46 8.81
C TRP A 265 13.86 -0.14 10.10
N PHE A 266 14.49 -1.21 10.56
CA PHE A 266 14.14 -1.91 11.79
C PHE A 266 15.11 -1.50 12.91
N PRO A 267 14.63 -1.06 14.09
CA PRO A 267 15.49 -0.76 15.24
C PRO A 267 15.99 -2.06 15.89
N ALA A 268 16.96 -2.71 15.25
CA ALA A 268 17.48 -4.02 15.63
C ALA A 268 19.00 -4.00 15.76
N SER A 269 19.51 -4.61 16.83
CA SER A 269 20.96 -4.68 17.10
C SER A 269 21.64 -5.84 16.38
N THR A 270 20.88 -6.91 16.11
CA THR A 270 21.30 -8.15 15.45
C THR A 270 20.30 -8.49 14.36
N LEU A 271 20.75 -9.20 13.33
CA LEU A 271 19.91 -9.69 12.25
C LEU A 271 19.90 -11.23 12.29
N ASP A 272 18.75 -11.81 12.61
CA ASP A 272 18.51 -13.25 12.50
C ASP A 272 17.92 -13.55 11.12
N LEU A 273 18.78 -14.00 10.20
CA LEU A 273 18.38 -14.29 8.82
C LEU A 273 17.48 -15.53 8.72
N ASP A 274 17.58 -16.47 9.65
CA ASP A 274 16.75 -17.68 9.64
C ASP A 274 15.32 -17.33 10.05
N ALA A 275 15.15 -16.49 11.09
CA ALA A 275 13.85 -15.97 11.49
C ALA A 275 13.19 -15.15 10.36
N VAL A 276 13.96 -14.30 9.69
CA VAL A 276 13.47 -13.51 8.55
C VAL A 276 13.05 -14.41 7.39
N SER A 277 13.88 -15.40 7.04
CA SER A 277 13.57 -16.34 5.95
C SER A 277 12.34 -17.18 6.27
N ALA A 278 12.20 -17.66 7.51
CA ALA A 278 11.04 -18.41 7.96
C ALA A 278 9.74 -17.58 7.92
N ALA A 279 9.80 -16.30 8.30
CA ALA A 279 8.65 -15.40 8.25
C ALA A 279 8.14 -15.18 6.82
N LEU A 280 9.03 -15.16 5.83
CA LEU A 280 8.69 -14.98 4.42
C LEU A 280 8.28 -16.28 3.74
N ALA A 281 8.82 -17.44 4.15
CA ALA A 281 8.48 -18.73 3.57
C ALA A 281 7.00 -19.12 3.70
N GLY A 282 6.28 -18.53 4.65
CA GLY A 282 4.84 -18.73 4.83
C GLY A 282 3.95 -17.90 3.87
N SER A 283 4.53 -16.99 3.09
CA SER A 283 3.80 -16.11 2.17
C SER A 283 3.91 -16.61 0.73
N PRO A 284 2.79 -16.77 -0.01
CA PRO A 284 2.83 -17.13 -1.43
C PRO A 284 3.17 -15.94 -2.34
N ASP A 285 3.25 -14.73 -1.79
CA ASP A 285 3.47 -13.51 -2.58
C ASP A 285 4.91 -13.45 -3.11
N PRO A 286 5.13 -13.03 -4.37
CA PRO A 286 6.46 -12.95 -4.98
C PRO A 286 7.20 -11.68 -4.52
N VAL A 287 7.36 -11.51 -3.21
CA VAL A 287 8.09 -10.40 -2.59
C VAL A 287 9.53 -10.81 -2.32
N ARG A 288 10.46 -9.93 -2.68
CA ARG A 288 11.90 -10.11 -2.46
C ARG A 288 12.36 -9.05 -1.48
N VAL A 289 13.31 -9.43 -0.63
CA VAL A 289 13.81 -8.61 0.46
C VAL A 289 15.32 -8.57 0.41
N ALA A 290 15.88 -7.36 0.39
CA ALA A 290 17.30 -7.12 0.53
C ALA A 290 17.58 -6.42 1.87
N LEU A 291 18.62 -6.86 2.58
CA LEU A 291 18.92 -6.41 3.94
C LEU A 291 20.36 -5.89 4.04
N GLY A 292 20.55 -4.77 4.74
CA GLY A 292 21.85 -4.30 5.18
C GLY A 292 22.25 -4.90 6.53
N ASP A 293 23.50 -4.67 6.93
CA ASP A 293 24.02 -5.15 8.21
C ASP A 293 23.67 -4.18 9.34
N PRO A 294 23.42 -4.65 10.57
CA PRO A 294 23.10 -3.76 11.68
C PRO A 294 24.17 -2.68 11.92
N ALA A 295 23.78 -1.40 11.90
CA ALA A 295 24.68 -0.27 12.14
C ALA A 295 24.00 0.85 12.94
N SER A 296 24.77 1.63 13.71
CA SER A 296 24.24 2.62 14.65
C SER A 296 24.25 4.06 14.13
N GLY A 297 23.31 4.86 14.62
CA GLY A 297 23.28 6.30 14.39
C GLY A 297 22.86 6.68 12.97
N LEU A 298 22.82 7.98 12.68
CA LEU A 298 22.50 8.50 11.33
C LEU A 298 23.45 7.94 10.24
N ALA A 299 24.72 7.71 10.57
CA ALA A 299 25.65 7.05 9.64
C ALA A 299 25.23 5.59 9.38
N GLY A 300 24.87 4.84 10.43
CA GLY A 300 24.33 3.50 10.30
C GLY A 300 23.04 3.46 9.49
N PHE A 301 22.10 4.38 9.73
CA PHE A 301 20.86 4.53 8.96
C PHE A 301 21.12 4.63 7.45
N ARG A 302 22.17 5.37 7.06
CA ARG A 302 22.61 5.52 5.66
C ARG A 302 23.25 4.23 5.13
N THR A 303 24.23 3.71 5.86
CA THR A 303 25.02 2.55 5.44
C THR A 303 24.16 1.32 5.26
N THR A 304 23.22 1.05 6.18
CA THR A 304 22.36 -0.13 6.10
C THR A 304 21.43 -0.08 4.88
N HIS A 305 20.92 1.10 4.53
CA HIS A 305 20.12 1.27 3.32
C HIS A 305 20.96 1.14 2.05
N GLN A 306 22.17 1.72 2.03
CA GLN A 306 23.09 1.57 0.90
C GLN A 306 23.43 0.10 0.67
N GLN A 307 23.73 -0.64 1.73
CA GLN A 307 24.00 -2.08 1.67
C GLN A 307 22.78 -2.87 1.19
N ALA A 308 21.57 -2.54 1.66
CA ALA A 308 20.33 -3.16 1.19
C ALA A 308 20.10 -2.90 -0.32
N ARG A 309 20.34 -1.67 -0.81
CA ARG A 309 20.28 -1.33 -2.24
C ARG A 309 21.29 -2.11 -3.09
N GLN A 310 22.49 -2.33 -2.57
CA GLN A 310 23.49 -3.17 -3.24
C GLN A 310 23.05 -4.64 -3.27
N ALA A 311 22.48 -5.13 -2.19
CA ALA A 311 21.94 -6.48 -2.12
C ALA A 311 20.73 -6.70 -3.03
N GLU A 312 19.87 -5.70 -3.16
CA GLU A 312 18.77 -5.68 -4.14
C GLU A 312 19.30 -5.77 -5.57
N ALA A 313 20.32 -4.98 -5.92
CA ALA A 313 20.92 -5.01 -7.25
C ALA A 313 21.46 -6.41 -7.59
N VAL A 314 22.15 -7.05 -6.64
CA VAL A 314 22.60 -8.45 -6.79
C VAL A 314 21.42 -9.41 -6.98
N ALA A 315 20.40 -9.30 -6.13
CA ALA A 315 19.24 -10.18 -6.17
C ALA A 315 18.50 -10.09 -7.52
N GLN A 316 18.38 -8.89 -8.08
CA GLN A 316 17.75 -8.65 -9.39
C GLN A 316 18.55 -9.29 -10.54
N MET A 317 19.89 -9.35 -10.46
CA MET A 317 20.73 -10.01 -11.47
C MET A 317 20.52 -11.52 -11.49
N THR A 318 20.32 -12.14 -10.32
CA THR A 318 20.14 -13.59 -10.18
C THR A 318 18.68 -14.02 -10.21
N GLU A 319 17.73 -13.09 -10.25
CA GLU A 319 16.30 -13.37 -10.05
C GLU A 319 15.76 -14.44 -11.01
N ARG A 320 16.19 -14.41 -12.27
CA ARG A 320 15.73 -15.34 -13.31
C ARG A 320 16.32 -16.75 -13.19
N THR A 321 17.52 -16.88 -12.62
CA THR A 321 18.27 -18.15 -12.59
C THR A 321 18.23 -18.80 -11.22
N GLN A 322 18.24 -18.00 -10.16
CA GLN A 322 18.21 -18.40 -8.76
C GLN A 322 17.42 -17.38 -7.93
N PRO A 323 16.07 -17.38 -7.99
CA PRO A 323 15.26 -16.48 -7.19
C PRO A 323 15.48 -16.77 -5.70
N ARG A 324 15.82 -15.73 -4.94
CA ARG A 324 15.96 -15.80 -3.48
C ARG A 324 15.00 -14.79 -2.84
N PRO A 325 14.15 -15.21 -1.89
CA PRO A 325 13.23 -14.30 -1.22
C PRO A 325 13.98 -13.30 -0.32
N VAL A 326 15.17 -13.67 0.17
CA VAL A 326 16.01 -12.84 1.03
C VAL A 326 17.45 -12.81 0.53
N THR A 327 18.02 -11.61 0.45
CA THR A 327 19.45 -11.41 0.17
C THR A 327 20.03 -10.43 1.19
N ALA A 328 21.02 -10.84 1.97
CA ALA A 328 21.62 -10.00 3.00
C ALA A 328 23.03 -9.54 2.61
N ALA A 329 23.39 -8.30 2.92
CA ALA A 329 24.68 -7.71 2.61
C ALA A 329 25.86 -8.51 3.19
N ALA A 330 25.73 -9.02 4.42
CA ALA A 330 26.69 -9.93 5.04
C ALA A 330 27.06 -11.15 4.17
N GLN A 331 26.15 -11.62 3.30
CA GLN A 331 26.39 -12.77 2.43
C GLN A 331 27.13 -12.41 1.13
N LEU A 332 27.20 -11.12 0.79
CA LEU A 332 27.70 -10.63 -0.50
C LEU A 332 29.17 -10.20 -0.47
N GLY A 333 29.68 -9.75 0.68
CA GLY A 333 31.07 -9.31 0.82
C GLY A 333 31.45 -8.23 -0.20
N PRO A 334 32.61 -8.34 -0.89
CA PRO A 334 33.05 -7.36 -1.89
C PRO A 334 32.10 -7.20 -3.08
N LEU A 335 31.25 -8.18 -3.37
CA LEU A 335 30.37 -8.14 -4.55
C LEU A 335 29.27 -7.10 -4.43
N ALA A 336 28.87 -6.74 -3.20
CA ALA A 336 27.97 -5.61 -2.98
C ALA A 336 28.54 -4.30 -3.55
N LEU A 337 29.88 -4.15 -3.60
CA LEU A 337 30.54 -2.98 -4.17
C LEU A 337 30.58 -3.01 -5.71
N VAL A 338 30.59 -4.21 -6.28
CA VAL A 338 30.79 -4.45 -7.72
C VAL A 338 29.45 -4.51 -8.48
N ALA A 339 28.36 -4.84 -7.78
CA ALA A 339 27.00 -4.95 -8.33
C ALA A 339 26.35 -3.63 -8.79
N ALA A 340 27.07 -2.51 -8.79
CA ALA A 340 26.59 -1.25 -9.35
C ALA A 340 26.54 -1.25 -10.89
N ASP A 341 27.28 -2.15 -11.56
CA ASP A 341 27.22 -2.34 -13.02
C ASP A 341 27.44 -3.82 -13.39
N PRO A 342 26.36 -4.61 -13.62
CA PRO A 342 26.44 -6.04 -13.94
C PRO A 342 27.32 -6.36 -15.15
N SER A 343 27.30 -5.49 -16.16
CA SER A 343 28.03 -5.71 -17.42
C SER A 343 29.54 -5.56 -17.22
N ALA A 344 29.95 -4.59 -16.38
CA ALA A 344 31.33 -4.42 -15.96
C ALA A 344 31.81 -5.62 -15.12
N VAL A 345 30.96 -6.18 -14.26
CA VAL A 345 31.30 -7.37 -13.46
C VAL A 345 31.60 -8.56 -14.36
N ALA A 346 30.71 -8.88 -15.30
CA ALA A 346 30.88 -10.03 -16.19
C ALA A 346 32.14 -9.89 -17.06
N GLY A 347 32.37 -8.72 -17.65
CA GLY A 347 33.58 -8.44 -18.43
C GLY A 347 34.86 -8.55 -17.60
N TRP A 348 34.84 -8.02 -16.37
CA TRP A 348 35.97 -8.13 -15.44
C TRP A 348 36.23 -9.58 -15.01
N VAL A 349 35.21 -10.34 -14.61
CA VAL A 349 35.31 -11.77 -14.25
C VAL A 349 35.94 -12.56 -15.39
N GLN A 350 35.47 -12.36 -16.62
CA GLN A 350 36.03 -13.01 -17.81
C GLN A 350 37.49 -12.60 -18.05
N SER A 351 37.83 -11.32 -17.85
CA SER A 351 39.21 -10.86 -17.97
C SER A 351 40.12 -11.50 -16.92
N VAL A 352 39.62 -11.71 -15.68
CA VAL A 352 40.37 -12.27 -14.55
C VAL A 352 40.58 -13.77 -14.70
N LEU A 353 39.52 -14.50 -15.01
CA LEU A 353 39.47 -15.96 -15.02
C LEU A 353 39.74 -16.59 -16.39
N GLY A 354 39.72 -15.85 -17.50
CA GLY A 354 39.94 -16.42 -18.84
C GLY A 354 38.83 -17.41 -19.24
N ALA A 355 39.19 -18.57 -19.79
CA ALA A 355 38.24 -19.63 -20.13
C ALA A 355 37.66 -20.32 -18.88
N LEU A 356 38.29 -20.16 -17.70
CA LEU A 356 37.72 -20.65 -16.44
C LEU A 356 36.38 -19.97 -16.08
N ALA A 357 36.00 -18.88 -16.76
CA ALA A 357 34.70 -18.23 -16.63
C ALA A 357 33.57 -18.88 -17.47
N ASP A 358 33.86 -19.94 -18.24
CA ASP A 358 32.89 -20.60 -19.11
C ASP A 358 31.85 -21.40 -18.29
N ASP A 359 30.58 -21.36 -18.69
CA ASP A 359 29.44 -21.93 -17.96
C ASP A 359 29.16 -23.40 -18.30
N ASP A 360 30.12 -24.28 -18.02
CA ASP A 360 29.95 -25.74 -18.11
C ASP A 360 30.39 -26.47 -16.83
N GLU A 361 29.99 -27.75 -16.73
CA GLU A 361 30.24 -28.60 -15.56
C GLU A 361 31.74 -28.85 -15.31
N GLY A 362 32.56 -28.85 -16.36
CA GLY A 362 34.01 -28.98 -16.26
C GLY A 362 34.63 -27.79 -15.56
N HIS A 363 34.35 -26.58 -16.05
CA HIS A 363 34.84 -25.34 -15.45
C HIS A 363 34.22 -25.06 -14.08
N HIS A 364 32.95 -25.42 -13.86
CA HIS A 364 32.31 -25.34 -12.53
C HIS A 364 33.12 -26.09 -11.47
N ARG A 365 33.43 -27.37 -11.72
CA ARG A 365 34.22 -28.20 -10.77
C ARG A 365 35.62 -27.67 -10.55
N MET A 366 36.23 -27.04 -11.56
CA MET A 366 37.52 -26.37 -11.43
C MET A 366 37.41 -25.12 -10.57
N ARG A 367 36.41 -24.25 -10.80
CA ARG A 367 36.13 -23.08 -9.96
C ARG A 367 35.90 -23.45 -8.49
N GLU A 368 35.12 -24.50 -8.22
CA GLU A 368 34.92 -25.02 -6.85
C GLU A 368 36.23 -25.50 -6.22
N THR A 369 37.07 -26.20 -6.99
CA THR A 369 38.36 -26.69 -6.51
C THR A 369 39.32 -25.55 -6.18
N VAL A 370 39.37 -24.52 -7.03
CA VAL A 370 40.18 -23.32 -6.79
C VAL A 370 39.65 -22.55 -5.58
N TRP A 371 38.34 -22.39 -5.46
CA TRP A 371 37.71 -21.71 -4.31
C TRP A 371 38.07 -22.38 -2.98
N ALA A 372 37.89 -23.69 -2.86
CA ALA A 372 38.22 -24.44 -1.65
C ALA A 372 39.73 -24.37 -1.33
N TYR A 373 40.59 -24.43 -2.37
CA TYR A 373 42.03 -24.28 -2.20
C TYR A 373 42.43 -22.90 -1.68
N LEU A 374 41.91 -21.82 -2.25
CA LEU A 374 42.25 -20.45 -1.84
C LEU A 374 41.66 -20.11 -0.45
N SER A 375 40.41 -20.51 -0.21
CA SER A 375 39.71 -20.28 1.08
C SER A 375 40.35 -21.02 2.26
N SER A 376 41.01 -22.16 2.00
CA SER A 376 41.77 -22.92 2.99
C SER A 376 43.23 -22.44 3.18
N GLY A 377 43.54 -21.19 2.78
CA GLY A 377 44.88 -20.63 2.90
C GLY A 377 45.89 -21.25 1.94
N SER A 378 45.44 -21.70 0.76
CA SER A 378 46.27 -22.37 -0.24
C SER A 378 46.80 -23.74 0.21
N SER A 379 46.02 -24.47 1.02
CA SER A 379 46.35 -25.81 1.52
C SER A 379 45.68 -26.92 0.71
N LEU A 380 46.48 -27.70 -0.02
CA LEU A 380 45.98 -28.84 -0.79
C LEU A 380 45.30 -29.92 0.05
N MET A 381 45.77 -30.10 1.29
CA MET A 381 45.31 -31.17 2.17
C MET A 381 43.95 -30.82 2.79
N VAL A 382 43.77 -29.55 3.19
CA VAL A 382 42.50 -29.05 3.73
C VAL A 382 41.44 -29.02 2.62
N ALA A 383 41.78 -28.49 1.44
CA ALA A 383 40.86 -28.49 0.30
C ALA A 383 40.47 -29.91 -0.18
N ALA A 384 41.41 -30.87 -0.15
CA ALA A 384 41.14 -32.27 -0.45
C ALA A 384 40.15 -32.89 0.54
N GLN A 385 40.29 -32.57 1.83
CA GLN A 385 39.38 -33.02 2.88
C GLN A 385 37.98 -32.40 2.73
N GLU A 386 37.90 -31.08 2.50
CA GLU A 386 36.64 -30.34 2.33
C GLU A 386 35.84 -30.83 1.12
N LEU A 387 36.52 -31.09 0.00
CA LEU A 387 35.87 -31.57 -1.23
C LEU A 387 35.74 -33.09 -1.29
N HIS A 388 36.21 -33.83 -0.28
CA HIS A 388 36.27 -35.30 -0.26
C HIS A 388 36.97 -35.90 -1.49
N LEU A 389 38.06 -35.27 -1.94
CA LEU A 389 38.86 -35.70 -3.10
C LEU A 389 40.29 -36.04 -2.70
N HIS A 390 40.94 -36.88 -3.50
CA HIS A 390 42.36 -37.16 -3.30
C HIS A 390 43.22 -35.93 -3.66
N LYS A 391 44.31 -35.69 -2.91
CA LYS A 391 45.25 -34.56 -3.15
C LYS A 391 45.71 -34.44 -4.60
N ASN A 392 45.96 -35.56 -5.27
CA ASN A 392 46.39 -35.58 -6.67
C ASN A 392 45.32 -35.02 -7.63
N THR A 393 44.04 -35.28 -7.33
CA THR A 393 42.91 -34.75 -8.11
C THR A 393 42.80 -33.24 -7.95
N ILE A 394 43.00 -32.73 -6.73
CA ILE A 394 43.06 -31.28 -6.46
C ILE A 394 44.21 -30.65 -7.25
N GLN A 395 45.43 -31.20 -7.14
CA GLN A 395 46.59 -30.68 -7.87
C GLN A 395 46.38 -30.67 -9.39
N TYR A 396 45.80 -31.74 -9.95
CA TYR A 396 45.48 -31.81 -11.37
C TYR A 396 44.49 -30.72 -11.78
N ARG A 397 43.39 -30.56 -11.04
CA ARG A 397 42.36 -29.54 -11.33
C ARG A 397 42.89 -28.12 -11.18
N LEU A 398 43.76 -27.84 -10.20
CA LEU A 398 44.39 -26.52 -10.05
C LEU A 398 45.31 -26.20 -11.24
N ARG A 399 46.14 -27.15 -11.68
CA ARG A 399 46.98 -26.97 -12.87
C ARG A 399 46.15 -26.74 -14.12
N LYS A 400 45.05 -27.49 -14.28
CA LYS A 400 44.14 -27.30 -15.41
C LYS A 400 43.46 -25.93 -15.33
N ALA A 401 43.02 -25.50 -14.15
CA ALA A 401 42.44 -24.16 -13.96
C ALA A 401 43.43 -23.03 -14.31
N GLU A 402 44.72 -23.18 -14.01
CA GLU A 402 45.77 -22.24 -14.45
C GLU A 402 45.94 -22.21 -15.97
N GLN A 403 45.80 -23.37 -16.64
CA GLN A 403 45.83 -23.47 -18.11
C GLN A 403 44.62 -22.76 -18.74
N GLU A 404 43.41 -23.03 -18.26
CA GLU A 404 42.18 -22.39 -18.77
C GLU A 404 42.18 -20.87 -18.51
N ARG A 405 42.77 -20.44 -17.38
CA ARG A 405 42.96 -19.02 -17.07
C ARG A 405 44.06 -18.36 -17.89
N GLY A 406 45.04 -19.13 -18.38
CA GLY A 406 46.22 -18.65 -19.10
C GLY A 406 47.29 -17.98 -18.23
N ARG A 407 47.15 -17.99 -16.89
CA ARG A 407 48.11 -17.39 -15.94
C ARG A 407 48.04 -18.02 -14.53
N PRO A 408 49.13 -18.00 -13.75
CA PRO A 408 49.21 -18.63 -12.43
C PRO A 408 48.24 -18.03 -11.42
N LEU A 409 47.59 -18.85 -10.58
CA LEU A 409 46.59 -18.39 -9.59
C LEU A 409 47.15 -17.40 -8.56
N SER A 410 48.48 -17.37 -8.38
CA SER A 410 49.17 -16.41 -7.52
C SER A 410 49.23 -14.99 -8.09
N GLU A 411 49.20 -14.83 -9.41
CA GLU A 411 49.22 -13.53 -10.08
C GLU A 411 47.82 -12.90 -10.00
N GLY A 412 47.68 -11.74 -9.35
CA GLY A 412 46.36 -11.12 -9.13
C GLY A 412 45.47 -11.96 -8.20
N ARG A 413 46.05 -12.62 -7.19
CA ARG A 413 45.33 -13.54 -6.29
C ARG A 413 44.02 -12.98 -5.72
N ILE A 414 44.02 -11.73 -5.26
CA ILE A 414 42.81 -11.09 -4.71
C ILE A 414 41.73 -10.99 -5.80
N ASP A 415 42.10 -10.60 -7.01
CA ASP A 415 41.17 -10.51 -8.14
C ASP A 415 40.57 -11.90 -8.45
N VAL A 416 41.38 -12.96 -8.40
CA VAL A 416 40.91 -14.35 -8.60
C VAL A 416 39.93 -14.77 -7.52
N GLU A 417 40.24 -14.52 -6.25
CA GLU A 417 39.36 -14.85 -5.12
C GLU A 417 38.02 -14.11 -5.23
N VAL A 418 38.05 -12.81 -5.58
CA VAL A 418 36.85 -11.99 -5.76
C VAL A 418 36.05 -12.42 -7.01
N ALA A 419 36.71 -12.76 -8.11
CA ALA A 419 36.04 -13.25 -9.32
C ALA A 419 35.38 -14.62 -9.10
N LEU A 420 36.01 -15.52 -8.34
CA LEU A 420 35.40 -16.80 -7.97
C LEU A 420 34.20 -16.62 -7.03
N LEU A 421 34.29 -15.69 -6.08
CA LEU A 421 33.14 -15.30 -5.26
C LEU A 421 32.00 -14.78 -6.15
N ALA A 422 32.31 -13.96 -7.17
CA ALA A 422 31.33 -13.46 -8.14
C ALA A 422 30.61 -14.62 -8.84
N CYS A 423 31.36 -15.59 -9.37
CA CYS A 423 30.78 -16.78 -10.00
C CYS A 423 29.87 -17.57 -9.05
N ARG A 424 30.23 -17.69 -7.77
CA ARG A 424 29.45 -18.46 -6.78
C ARG A 424 28.14 -17.78 -6.41
N LEU A 425 28.14 -16.45 -6.26
CA LEU A 425 26.93 -15.72 -5.85
C LEU A 425 26.03 -15.35 -7.02
N LEU A 426 26.62 -14.99 -8.18
CA LEU A 426 25.90 -14.49 -9.35
C LEU A 426 25.63 -15.57 -10.41
N GLY A 427 26.34 -16.70 -10.32
CA GLY A 427 26.13 -17.84 -11.20
C GLY A 427 26.23 -17.47 -12.69
N PRO A 428 25.28 -17.94 -13.54
CA PRO A 428 25.29 -17.67 -14.98
C PRO A 428 25.30 -16.18 -15.36
N ALA A 429 24.89 -15.26 -14.47
CA ALA A 429 24.85 -13.83 -14.77
C ALA A 429 26.24 -13.22 -15.06
N VAL A 430 27.32 -13.86 -14.62
CA VAL A 430 28.70 -13.40 -14.84
C VAL A 430 29.57 -14.40 -15.59
N LEU A 431 29.02 -15.57 -15.92
CA LEU A 431 29.72 -16.63 -16.65
C LEU A 431 29.51 -16.47 -18.16
N ARG A 432 30.46 -16.98 -18.94
CA ARG A 432 30.34 -17.00 -20.40
C ARG A 432 29.52 -18.23 -20.82
N PRO A 433 28.40 -18.08 -21.53
CA PRO A 433 27.69 -19.23 -22.09
C PRO A 433 28.62 -20.00 -23.03
N VAL A 434 28.61 -21.33 -22.92
CA VAL A 434 29.28 -22.22 -23.87
C VAL A 434 28.23 -22.70 -24.85
N ASP A 435 28.46 -22.45 -26.14
CA ASP A 435 27.59 -22.92 -27.24
C ASP A 435 27.71 -24.44 -27.46
#